data_AF-A0A399E0D7-F1
#
_entry.id   AF-A0A399E0D7-F1
#
_cell.length_a   1.000
_cell.length_b   1.000
_cell.length_c   1.000
_cell.angle_alpha   90.00
_cell.angle_beta   90.00
_cell.angle_gamma   90.00
#
_symmetry.space_group_name_H-M   'P 1'
#
loop_
_entity.id
_entity.type
_entity.pdbx_description
1 polymer ?
#
loop_
_entity_poly.entity_id
_entity_poly.type
_entity_poly.pdbx_seq_one_letter_code
_entity_poly.pdbx_strand_id
1 'polypeptide(L)'
;MNQNKERLRELWAEYKTLIRQESADRAGPAPQGQRAKELYDTQIWPLTKEGFTDRGQQRYLASFHTVGTTAEPVILSVRALDADKVYLLHTKDTEKVCGRIERELGWGVERIKTLLVGRSDPEDIYRQVRQKVDEIPPDAAIAFDPTGGTKAMVAGLAMFAFSLAEEGRTAHVYYVDNEEYDDELRRPVAGTEFLKRLENPREVISDWIYHRAKDAYKRGDFSLAKQLFDQAKDHEGRAHSLEAVLAEAYESLDAAQFKQAKDRLNDLLELLQKPAHRQSFLTKHTATIERQKEALEAVVQLTESLSVKGEGIASLADPQKVACVLAALGFMSERRLKTGRLAEAVLLYYRALELFLQHRLALRNFDTAKPDFDRLCAEAGITIQELNDRYQEECRAARARLGGALQQKIAVDLITAFFLLRALGDEPALAVNANKVLGLSSARDNSIFAHGFLLPTKANADNLSEVLTDLVRKGGLSEVRFEPIPLP
;
A
#
# COMPACT_ATOMS: atom_id res chain seq x y z
N MET A 1 -8.87 23.44 26.53
CA MET A 1 -8.58 24.68 27.30
C MET A 1 -9.30 24.65 28.64
N ASN A 2 -8.64 25.07 29.72
CA ASN A 2 -9.13 24.87 31.08
C ASN A 2 -10.39 25.71 31.39
N GLN A 3 -11.46 25.07 31.87
CA GLN A 3 -12.72 25.78 32.18
C GLN A 3 -12.62 26.72 33.39
N ASN A 4 -11.63 26.50 34.27
CA ASN A 4 -11.39 27.29 35.46
C ASN A 4 -10.36 28.41 35.25
N LYS A 5 -10.01 28.73 33.99
CA LYS A 5 -8.88 29.62 33.63
C LYS A 5 -8.92 30.99 34.32
N GLU A 6 -10.07 31.64 34.40
CA GLU A 6 -10.19 32.97 35.03
C GLU A 6 -9.90 32.91 36.53
N ARG A 7 -10.53 31.96 37.24
CA ARG A 7 -10.29 31.75 38.67
C ARG A 7 -8.84 31.34 38.96
N LEU A 8 -8.28 30.48 38.11
CA LEU A 8 -6.89 30.05 38.22
C LEU A 8 -5.90 31.21 38.02
N ARG A 9 -6.19 32.18 37.14
CA ARG A 9 -5.37 33.39 36.98
C ARG A 9 -5.34 34.25 38.24
N GLU A 10 -6.47 34.42 38.91
CA GLU A 10 -6.53 35.15 40.19
C GLU A 10 -5.68 34.46 41.27
N LEU A 11 -5.89 33.15 41.45
CA LEU A 11 -5.15 32.35 42.42
C LEU A 11 -3.65 32.30 42.09
N TRP A 12 -3.29 32.30 40.80
CA TRP A 12 -1.90 32.34 40.36
C TRP A 12 -1.22 33.66 40.70
N ALA A 13 -1.90 34.79 40.55
CA ALA A 13 -1.38 36.10 40.93
C ALA A 13 -1.14 36.21 42.45
N GLU A 14 -2.06 35.66 43.25
CA GLU A 14 -1.90 35.54 44.71
C GLU A 14 -0.70 34.65 45.07
N TYR A 15 -0.62 33.46 44.48
CA TYR A 15 0.50 32.53 44.65
C TYR A 15 1.85 33.19 44.34
N LYS A 16 1.94 33.89 43.21
CA LYS A 16 3.15 34.61 42.80
C LYS A 16 3.54 35.70 43.79
N THR A 17 2.56 36.41 44.34
CA THR A 17 2.79 37.44 45.36
C THR A 17 3.36 36.83 46.63
N LEU A 18 2.83 35.69 47.09
CA LEU A 18 3.33 35.00 48.28
C LEU A 18 4.79 34.53 48.11
N ILE A 19 5.15 33.98 46.94
CA ILE A 19 6.53 33.55 46.65
C ILE A 19 7.50 34.74 46.56
N ARG A 20 7.06 35.88 46.00
CA ARG A 20 7.87 37.11 45.94
C ARG A 20 8.19 37.67 47.33
N GLN A 21 7.19 37.70 48.20
CA GLN A 21 7.35 38.19 49.56
C GLN A 21 8.31 37.30 50.37
N GLU A 22 8.25 35.97 50.17
CA GLU A 22 9.19 35.04 50.81
C GLU A 22 10.63 35.26 50.35
N SER A 23 10.83 35.55 49.05
CA SER A 23 12.16 35.81 48.50
C SER A 23 12.80 37.11 49.04
N ALA A 24 11.98 38.05 49.51
CA ALA A 24 12.40 39.32 50.08
C ALA A 24 12.74 39.24 51.59
N ASP A 25 12.04 38.40 52.37
CA ASP A 25 12.20 38.27 53.83
C ASP A 25 13.05 37.05 54.24
N ARG A 26 14.32 36.98 53.80
CA ARG A 26 15.23 35.82 54.06
C ARG A 26 15.63 35.58 55.52
N ALA A 27 15.21 36.42 56.47
CA ALA A 27 15.68 36.40 57.87
C ALA A 27 14.60 36.00 58.92
N GLY A 28 13.37 35.67 58.51
CA GLY A 28 12.27 35.26 59.40
C GLY A 28 11.81 33.80 59.18
N PRO A 29 11.10 33.18 60.14
CA PRO A 29 10.53 31.83 59.96
C PRO A 29 9.57 31.87 58.76
N ALA A 30 9.60 30.89 57.86
CA ALA A 30 9.04 30.89 56.49
C ALA A 30 7.52 30.60 56.37
N PRO A 31 6.60 31.54 56.66
CA PRO A 31 5.17 31.26 56.78
C PRO A 31 4.48 31.44 55.41
N GLN A 32 5.09 32.23 54.52
CA GLN A 32 4.57 32.62 53.22
C GLN A 32 4.82 31.52 52.19
N GLY A 33 5.96 30.85 52.22
CA GLY A 33 6.19 29.66 51.39
C GLY A 33 5.27 28.50 51.76
N GLN A 34 4.98 28.32 53.05
CA GLN A 34 3.98 27.34 53.49
C GLN A 34 2.57 27.71 52.99
N ARG A 35 2.16 28.98 53.10
CA ARG A 35 0.88 29.46 52.55
C ARG A 35 0.81 29.33 51.03
N ALA A 36 1.89 29.62 50.31
CA ALA A 36 1.96 29.48 48.86
C ALA A 36 1.80 28.00 48.47
N LYS A 37 2.48 27.10 49.18
CA LYS A 37 2.33 25.65 48.99
C LYS A 37 0.91 25.18 49.29
N GLU A 38 0.32 25.60 50.40
CA GLU A 38 -1.07 25.28 50.75
C GLU A 38 -2.05 25.81 49.70
N LEU A 39 -1.90 27.05 49.23
CA LEU A 39 -2.70 27.63 48.15
C LEU A 39 -2.59 26.80 46.86
N TYR A 40 -1.37 26.39 46.52
CA TYR A 40 -1.14 25.57 45.33
C TYR A 40 -1.79 24.18 45.46
N ASP A 41 -1.53 23.47 46.56
CA ASP A 41 -1.95 22.09 46.76
C ASP A 41 -3.47 21.96 47.00
N THR A 42 -4.09 22.94 47.66
CA THR A 42 -5.52 22.87 48.06
C THR A 42 -6.48 23.57 47.10
N GLN A 43 -6.01 24.57 46.34
CA GLN A 43 -6.89 25.33 45.45
C GLN A 43 -6.43 25.25 43.99
N ILE A 44 -5.20 25.65 43.68
CA ILE A 44 -4.74 25.77 42.28
C ILE A 44 -4.71 24.40 41.62
N TRP A 45 -3.99 23.43 42.17
CA TRP A 45 -3.82 22.11 41.56
C TRP A 45 -5.15 21.34 41.39
N PRO A 46 -6.03 21.27 42.41
CA PRO A 46 -7.35 20.67 42.23
C PRO A 46 -8.18 21.32 41.12
N LEU A 47 -8.24 22.66 41.07
CA LEU A 47 -8.98 23.39 40.03
C LEU A 47 -8.36 23.22 38.64
N THR A 48 -7.02 23.17 38.54
CA THR A 48 -6.33 22.85 37.28
C THR A 48 -6.74 21.48 36.79
N LYS A 49 -6.69 20.44 37.65
CA LYS A 49 -7.11 19.07 37.29
C LYS A 49 -8.57 18.98 36.88
N GLU A 50 -9.46 19.66 37.61
CA GLU A 50 -10.90 19.64 37.37
C GLU A 50 -11.24 20.27 36.02
N GLY A 51 -10.66 21.45 35.75
CA GLY A 51 -10.96 22.18 34.53
C GLY A 51 -10.17 21.70 33.30
N PHE A 52 -9.21 20.78 33.44
CA PHE A 52 -8.48 20.19 32.31
C PHE A 52 -9.36 19.16 31.58
N THR A 53 -10.11 19.64 30.60
CA THR A 53 -11.11 18.82 29.88
C THR A 53 -10.62 18.27 28.55
N ASP A 54 -9.35 18.49 28.19
CA ASP A 54 -8.79 17.97 26.95
C ASP A 54 -8.81 16.43 26.96
N ARG A 55 -8.97 15.83 25.78
CA ARG A 55 -9.06 14.38 25.60
C ARG A 55 -8.20 13.95 24.43
N GLY A 56 -7.71 12.71 24.52
CA GLY A 56 -7.14 12.04 23.35
C GLY A 56 -8.18 11.89 22.23
N GLN A 57 -7.71 11.73 20.99
CA GLN A 57 -8.60 11.67 19.82
C GLN A 57 -9.42 10.38 19.71
N GLN A 58 -9.12 9.36 20.52
CA GLN A 58 -9.78 8.06 20.50
C GLN A 58 -9.58 7.35 21.85
N ARG A 59 -10.18 6.16 21.99
CA ARG A 59 -9.93 5.28 23.13
C ARG A 59 -8.61 4.54 22.93
N TYR A 60 -7.77 4.52 23.97
CA TYR A 60 -6.48 3.83 23.96
C TYR A 60 -6.51 2.61 24.88
N LEU A 61 -5.96 1.49 24.41
CA LEU A 61 -5.78 0.32 25.27
C LEU A 61 -4.61 0.51 26.24
N ALA A 62 -3.57 1.22 25.79
CA ALA A 62 -2.41 1.52 26.61
C ALA A 62 -1.88 2.93 26.37
N SER A 63 -1.31 3.53 27.42
CA SER A 63 -0.53 4.76 27.34
C SER A 63 0.82 4.63 28.03
N PHE A 64 1.86 5.21 27.44
CA PHE A 64 3.24 5.20 27.94
C PHE A 64 3.70 6.62 28.24
N HIS A 65 4.17 6.88 29.46
CA HIS A 65 4.51 8.23 29.92
C HIS A 65 5.91 8.27 30.51
N THR A 66 6.79 9.14 30.01
CA THR A 66 8.08 9.38 30.68
C THR A 66 7.90 10.29 31.89
N VAL A 67 8.48 9.90 33.01
CA VAL A 67 8.33 10.58 34.30
C VAL A 67 9.59 11.34 34.67
N GLY A 68 9.46 12.67 34.71
CA GLY A 68 10.49 13.60 35.17
C GLY A 68 10.38 13.93 36.66
N THR A 69 10.83 15.13 37.02
CA THR A 69 10.77 15.63 38.41
C THR A 69 9.42 16.22 38.79
N THR A 70 8.54 16.46 37.81
CA THR A 70 7.24 17.13 37.97
C THR A 70 6.13 16.13 37.61
N ALA A 71 5.16 15.95 38.50
CA ALA A 71 4.11 14.93 38.36
C ALA A 71 2.88 15.46 37.60
N GLU A 72 2.61 16.74 37.78
CA GLU A 72 1.43 17.47 37.35
C GLU A 72 1.10 17.26 35.85
N PRO A 73 2.01 17.50 34.89
CA PRO A 73 1.69 17.31 33.47
C PRO A 73 1.42 15.83 33.12
N VAL A 74 2.11 14.89 33.78
CA VAL A 74 1.87 13.46 33.56
C VAL A 74 0.47 13.08 34.07
N ILE A 75 0.04 13.60 35.22
CA ILE A 75 -1.31 13.37 35.75
C ILE A 75 -2.38 13.91 34.80
N LEU A 76 -2.18 15.12 34.27
CA LEU A 76 -3.11 15.72 33.29
C LEU A 76 -3.21 14.85 32.02
N SER A 77 -2.08 14.45 31.47
CA SER A 77 -2.01 13.60 30.28
C SER A 77 -2.64 12.23 30.48
N VAL A 78 -2.31 11.54 31.58
CA VAL A 78 -2.86 10.23 31.93
C VAL A 78 -4.40 10.30 32.04
N ARG A 79 -4.95 11.35 32.67
CA ARG A 79 -6.40 11.55 32.78
C ARG A 79 -7.06 11.87 31.43
N ALA A 80 -6.39 12.63 30.57
CA ALA A 80 -6.93 13.03 29.28
C ALA A 80 -6.91 11.90 28.25
N LEU A 81 -5.87 11.06 28.27
CA LEU A 81 -5.74 9.89 27.41
C LEU A 81 -6.60 8.71 27.89
N ASP A 82 -6.83 8.61 29.21
CA ASP A 82 -7.75 7.66 29.85
C ASP A 82 -7.59 6.21 29.37
N ALA A 83 -6.35 5.77 29.18
CA ALA A 83 -6.07 4.43 28.68
C ALA A 83 -6.44 3.33 29.68
N ASP A 84 -6.80 2.14 29.19
CA ASP A 84 -7.12 0.99 30.03
C ASP A 84 -5.88 0.50 30.82
N LYS A 85 -4.66 0.67 30.27
CA LYS A 85 -3.37 0.40 30.92
C LYS A 85 -2.44 1.61 30.81
N VAL A 86 -1.77 1.96 31.90
CA VAL A 86 -0.84 3.10 31.97
C VAL A 86 0.54 2.61 32.39
N TYR A 87 1.56 2.96 31.62
CA TYR A 87 2.94 2.65 31.90
C TYR A 87 3.72 3.94 32.21
N LEU A 88 4.27 4.02 33.41
CA LEU A 88 5.11 5.13 33.87
C LEU A 88 6.59 4.75 33.75
N LEU A 89 7.29 5.35 32.78
CA LEU A 89 8.71 5.12 32.55
C LEU A 89 9.52 6.09 33.43
N HIS A 90 10.23 5.56 34.41
CA HIS A 90 10.94 6.37 35.41
C HIS A 90 12.39 5.93 35.59
N THR A 91 13.22 6.83 36.10
CA THR A 91 14.56 6.49 36.57
C THR A 91 14.49 6.14 38.05
N LYS A 92 15.61 5.68 38.63
CA LYS A 92 15.72 5.50 40.09
C LYS A 92 15.41 6.79 40.85
N ASP A 93 15.77 7.95 40.31
CA ASP A 93 15.57 9.25 40.97
C ASP A 93 14.11 9.72 40.94
N THR A 94 13.34 9.29 39.94
CA THR A 94 11.95 9.71 39.72
C THR A 94 10.90 8.69 40.17
N GLU A 95 11.31 7.57 40.77
CA GLU A 95 10.40 6.55 41.32
C GLU A 95 9.40 7.12 42.35
N LYS A 96 9.88 8.01 43.25
CA LYS A 96 9.00 8.71 44.21
C LYS A 96 7.93 9.57 43.54
N VAL A 97 8.17 10.03 42.30
CA VAL A 97 7.21 10.83 41.53
C VAL A 97 6.10 9.93 40.99
N CYS A 98 6.40 8.69 40.58
CA CYS A 98 5.38 7.68 40.25
C CYS A 98 4.43 7.44 41.42
N GLY A 99 4.95 7.27 42.63
CA GLY A 99 4.11 7.11 43.82
C GLY A 99 3.27 8.34 44.18
N ARG A 100 3.63 9.55 43.72
CA ARG A 100 2.75 10.73 43.79
C ARG A 100 1.65 10.64 42.73
N ILE A 101 1.99 10.30 41.49
CA ILE A 101 1.04 10.15 40.38
C ILE A 101 -0.04 9.11 40.72
N GLU A 102 0.35 7.94 41.23
CA GLU A 102 -0.58 6.87 41.64
C GLU A 102 -1.57 7.34 42.71
N ARG A 103 -1.07 8.02 43.76
CA ARG A 103 -1.92 8.56 44.84
C ARG A 103 -2.89 9.62 44.35
N GLU A 104 -2.44 10.49 43.44
CA GLU A 104 -3.26 11.57 42.87
C GLU A 104 -4.36 11.07 41.94
N LEU A 105 -4.10 9.97 41.23
CA LEU A 105 -5.06 9.34 40.33
C LEU A 105 -6.02 8.41 41.07
N GLY A 106 -5.58 7.80 42.17
CA GLY A 106 -6.37 6.82 42.93
C GLY A 106 -6.64 5.52 42.15
N TRP A 107 -5.83 5.22 41.14
CA TRP A 107 -5.95 4.00 40.32
C TRP A 107 -5.05 2.90 40.88
N GLY A 108 -5.49 1.64 40.78
CA GLY A 108 -4.75 0.50 41.29
C GLY A 108 -3.64 0.01 40.36
N VAL A 109 -2.84 -0.92 40.87
CA VAL A 109 -1.68 -1.54 40.20
C VAL A 109 -2.05 -2.36 38.97
N GLU A 110 -3.32 -2.73 38.84
CA GLU A 110 -3.88 -3.36 37.64
C GLU A 110 -3.92 -2.40 36.44
N ARG A 111 -4.10 -1.10 36.71
CA ARG A 111 -4.17 -0.05 35.69
C ARG A 111 -2.83 0.67 35.51
N ILE A 112 -2.13 1.01 36.59
CA ILE A 112 -0.85 1.71 36.54
C ILE A 112 0.30 0.74 36.80
N LYS A 113 1.26 0.70 35.87
CA LYS A 113 2.51 -0.05 35.99
C LYS A 113 3.71 0.87 35.84
N THR A 114 4.76 0.61 36.60
CA THR A 114 6.02 1.35 36.50
C THR A 114 7.06 0.54 35.73
N LEU A 115 7.87 1.24 34.94
CA LEU A 115 8.98 0.67 34.17
C LEU A 115 10.26 1.44 34.50
N LEU A 116 11.25 0.77 35.07
CA LEU A 116 12.56 1.36 35.33
C LEU A 116 13.33 1.49 34.01
N VAL A 117 13.80 2.70 33.72
CA VAL A 117 14.55 3.03 32.50
C VAL A 117 15.81 3.86 32.79
N GLY A 118 16.79 3.75 31.89
CA GLY A 118 18.03 4.52 31.91
C GLY A 118 17.79 6.02 31.69
N ARG A 119 18.46 6.86 32.49
CA ARG A 119 18.34 8.33 32.44
C ARG A 119 18.81 8.93 31.11
N SER A 120 19.81 8.32 30.48
CA SER A 120 20.47 8.83 29.27
C SER A 120 20.63 7.75 28.21
N ASP A 121 19.80 6.71 28.27
CA ASP A 121 19.86 5.53 27.40
C ASP A 121 18.52 5.36 26.66
N PRO A 122 18.38 5.96 25.46
CA PRO A 122 17.20 5.75 24.62
C PRO A 122 16.98 4.28 24.21
N GLU A 123 18.03 3.46 24.12
CA GLU A 123 17.89 2.05 23.72
C GLU A 123 17.16 1.24 24.80
N ASP A 124 17.40 1.58 26.07
CA ASP A 124 16.66 0.99 27.19
C ASP A 124 15.17 1.35 27.12
N ILE A 125 14.83 2.58 26.74
CA ILE A 125 13.42 2.96 26.45
C ILE A 125 12.84 2.06 25.36
N TYR A 126 13.55 1.90 24.23
CA TYR A 126 13.07 1.08 23.12
C TYR A 126 12.79 -0.35 23.57
N ARG A 127 13.71 -0.95 24.33
CA ARG A 127 13.59 -2.33 24.81
C ARG A 127 12.42 -2.51 25.77
N GLN A 128 12.32 -1.64 26.77
CA GLN A 128 11.30 -1.74 27.82
C GLN A 128 9.90 -1.49 27.27
N VAL A 129 9.75 -0.50 26.38
CA VAL A 129 8.48 -0.20 25.73
C VAL A 129 8.10 -1.31 24.75
N ARG A 130 9.04 -1.80 23.93
CA ARG A 130 8.80 -2.90 22.99
C ARG A 130 8.22 -4.13 23.67
N GLN A 131 8.80 -4.55 24.78
CA GLN A 131 8.32 -5.71 25.55
C GLN A 131 6.82 -5.58 25.90
N LYS A 132 6.35 -4.36 26.21
CA LYS A 132 4.95 -4.11 26.54
C LYS A 132 4.05 -3.89 25.34
N VAL A 133 4.58 -3.33 24.25
CA VAL A 133 3.85 -3.18 22.99
C VAL A 133 3.60 -4.55 22.33
N ASP A 134 4.53 -5.49 22.46
CA ASP A 134 4.35 -6.84 21.90
C ASP A 134 3.29 -7.66 22.66
N GLU A 135 3.01 -7.31 23.92
CA GLU A 135 1.89 -7.86 24.71
C GLU A 135 0.53 -7.26 24.31
N ILE A 136 0.50 -6.21 23.48
CA ILE A 136 -0.69 -5.48 23.07
C ILE A 136 -1.15 -5.92 21.67
N PRO A 137 -2.46 -6.21 21.46
CA PRO A 137 -3.01 -6.54 20.14
C PRO A 137 -2.56 -5.54 19.04
N PRO A 138 -2.16 -6.01 17.85
CA PRO A 138 -1.66 -5.15 16.77
C PRO A 138 -2.61 -4.03 16.34
N ASP A 139 -3.91 -4.27 16.43
CA ASP A 139 -5.00 -3.37 16.05
C ASP A 139 -5.41 -2.38 17.16
N ALA A 140 -4.88 -2.54 18.37
CA ALA A 140 -5.19 -1.65 19.49
C ALA A 140 -4.45 -0.31 19.38
N ALA A 141 -5.17 0.77 19.65
CA ALA A 141 -4.59 2.10 19.71
C ALA A 141 -3.73 2.28 20.98
N ILE A 142 -2.54 2.87 20.79
CA ILE A 142 -1.57 3.14 21.86
C ILE A 142 -1.23 4.64 21.87
N ALA A 143 -1.20 5.24 23.07
CA ALA A 143 -0.77 6.61 23.25
C ALA A 143 0.64 6.67 23.89
N PHE A 144 1.40 7.69 23.52
CA PHE A 144 2.73 7.93 24.04
C PHE A 144 2.83 9.39 24.47
N ASP A 145 3.40 9.62 25.64
CA ASP A 145 3.52 10.92 26.26
C ASP A 145 4.94 11.16 26.76
N PRO A 146 5.78 11.82 25.95
CA PRO A 146 7.11 12.22 26.34
C PRO A 146 7.16 13.59 27.06
N THR A 147 6.11 14.02 27.78
CA THR A 147 6.12 15.36 28.44
C THR A 147 7.18 15.48 29.53
N GLY A 148 7.39 14.41 30.31
CA GLY A 148 8.34 14.39 31.43
C GLY A 148 9.64 13.66 31.10
N GLY A 149 10.65 13.80 31.96
CA GLY A 149 11.90 13.04 31.87
C GLY A 149 13.05 13.82 31.25
N THR A 150 14.17 13.13 30.99
CA THR A 150 15.31 13.76 30.33
C THR A 150 15.09 13.87 28.83
N LYS A 151 15.85 14.74 28.16
CA LYS A 151 15.82 14.86 26.68
C LYS A 151 16.00 13.52 25.97
N ALA A 152 16.84 12.63 26.52
CA ALA A 152 17.06 11.29 25.97
C ALA A 152 15.81 10.40 26.08
N MET A 153 15.14 10.42 27.24
CA MET A 153 13.89 9.67 27.44
C MET A 153 12.77 10.20 26.53
N VAL A 154 12.62 11.53 26.49
CA VAL A 154 11.62 12.23 25.66
C VAL A 154 11.80 11.88 24.18
N ALA A 155 13.02 12.06 23.66
CA ALA A 155 13.34 11.76 22.27
C ALA A 155 13.17 10.27 21.97
N GLY A 156 13.64 9.39 22.87
CA GLY A 156 13.52 7.95 22.72
C GLY A 156 12.06 7.49 22.61
N LEU A 157 11.20 7.91 23.55
CA LEU A 157 9.80 7.50 23.52
C LEU A 157 9.07 8.01 22.27
N ALA A 158 9.31 9.26 21.87
CA ALA A 158 8.71 9.82 20.65
C ALA A 158 9.17 9.08 19.38
N MET A 159 10.48 8.83 19.23
CA MET A 159 11.03 8.12 18.07
C MET A 159 10.50 6.68 17.99
N PHE A 160 10.42 5.99 19.12
CA PHE A 160 9.87 4.65 19.19
C PHE A 160 8.39 4.63 18.76
N ALA A 161 7.59 5.55 19.31
CA ALA A 161 6.18 5.68 18.96
C ALA A 161 5.98 5.91 17.44
N PHE A 162 6.76 6.81 16.83
CA PHE A 162 6.68 7.05 15.39
C PHE A 162 7.16 5.86 14.55
N SER A 163 8.08 5.04 15.05
CA SER A 163 8.48 3.81 14.32
C SER A 163 7.36 2.76 14.29
N LEU A 164 6.43 2.76 15.26
CA LEU A 164 5.30 1.82 15.26
C LEU A 164 4.35 2.05 14.09
N ALA A 165 4.30 3.25 13.53
CA ALA A 165 3.54 3.53 12.31
C ALA A 165 4.06 2.71 11.12
N GLU A 166 5.36 2.40 11.06
CA GLU A 166 5.95 1.53 10.02
C GLU A 166 5.51 0.07 10.16
N GLU A 167 5.16 -0.35 11.38
CA GLU A 167 4.61 -1.67 11.68
C GLU A 167 3.09 -1.76 11.44
N GLY A 168 2.46 -0.67 10.99
CA GLY A 168 1.01 -0.59 10.77
C GLY A 168 0.20 -0.45 12.06
N ARG A 169 0.82 -0.09 13.19
CA ARG A 169 0.11 0.13 14.46
C ARG A 169 -0.44 1.55 14.55
N THR A 170 -1.60 1.69 15.20
CA THR A 170 -2.17 2.99 15.56
C THR A 170 -1.50 3.54 16.82
N ALA A 171 -0.43 4.32 16.63
CA ALA A 171 0.33 4.95 17.70
C ALA A 171 0.25 6.48 17.62
N HIS A 172 -0.15 7.14 18.71
CA HIS A 172 -0.23 8.60 18.76
C HIS A 172 0.67 9.16 19.86
N VAL A 173 1.40 10.22 19.52
CA VAL A 173 2.25 10.95 20.48
C VAL A 173 1.53 12.22 20.92
N TYR A 174 1.46 12.43 22.23
CA TYR A 174 0.88 13.62 22.85
C TYR A 174 1.88 14.23 23.81
N TYR A 175 1.75 15.51 24.10
CA TYR A 175 2.43 16.14 25.22
C TYR A 175 1.54 17.21 25.84
N VAL A 176 1.75 17.52 27.11
CA VAL A 176 1.09 18.65 27.77
C VAL A 176 1.92 19.89 27.51
N ASP A 177 1.35 20.79 26.71
CA ASP A 177 1.89 22.10 26.40
C ASP A 177 1.18 23.16 27.28
N ASN A 178 1.63 24.41 27.22
CA ASN A 178 1.02 25.51 27.96
C ASN A 178 1.01 26.80 27.13
N GLU A 179 -0.07 27.58 27.21
CA GLU A 179 -0.16 28.86 26.49
C GLU A 179 0.69 29.96 27.13
N GLU A 180 0.81 29.94 28.46
CA GLU A 180 1.53 30.97 29.23
C GLU A 180 2.56 30.33 30.15
N TYR A 181 3.75 30.94 30.21
CA TYR A 181 4.85 30.49 31.07
C TYR A 181 5.26 31.62 32.01
N ASP A 182 5.38 31.30 33.29
CA ASP A 182 5.84 32.27 34.29
C ASP A 182 7.37 32.16 34.41
N ASP A 183 8.09 33.09 33.79
CA ASP A 183 9.57 33.12 33.79
C ASP A 183 10.18 33.30 35.19
N GLU A 184 9.48 34.01 36.07
CA GLU A 184 9.95 34.27 37.44
C GLU A 184 9.81 33.03 38.31
N LEU A 185 8.67 32.35 38.21
CA LEU A 185 8.42 31.09 38.94
C LEU A 185 9.00 29.86 38.20
N ARG A 186 9.50 30.05 36.97
CA ARG A 186 10.02 29.02 36.06
C ARG A 186 9.09 27.82 35.93
N ARG A 187 7.79 28.09 35.74
CA ARG A 187 6.75 27.05 35.58
C ARG A 187 5.56 27.55 34.75
N PRO A 188 4.79 26.66 34.12
CA PRO A 188 3.55 27.03 33.42
C PRO A 188 2.57 27.76 34.34
N VAL A 189 1.86 28.74 33.80
CA VAL A 189 0.75 29.40 34.50
C VAL A 189 -0.41 28.41 34.60
N ALA A 190 -0.92 28.20 35.82
CA ALA A 190 -2.00 27.25 36.07
C ALA A 190 -3.25 27.58 35.25
N GLY A 191 -3.85 26.55 34.64
CA GLY A 191 -5.05 26.68 33.81
C GLY A 191 -4.76 27.02 32.35
N THR A 192 -3.49 27.10 31.95
CA THR A 192 -3.09 27.33 30.56
C THR A 192 -2.57 26.08 29.88
N GLU A 193 -2.52 24.96 30.60
CA GLU A 193 -2.10 23.67 30.08
C GLU A 193 -3.13 23.12 29.07
N PHE A 194 -2.64 22.46 28.02
CA PHE A 194 -3.46 21.75 27.04
C PHE A 194 -2.75 20.51 26.50
N LEU A 195 -3.52 19.50 26.10
CA LEU A 195 -2.99 18.28 25.48
C LEU A 195 -2.79 18.52 23.98
N LYS A 196 -1.55 18.43 23.51
CA LYS A 196 -1.21 18.59 22.09
C LYS A 196 -0.73 17.29 21.48
N ARG A 197 -1.28 16.95 20.32
CA ARG A 197 -0.79 15.85 19.49
C ARG A 197 0.47 16.29 18.75
N LEU A 198 1.52 15.47 18.83
CA LEU A 198 2.72 15.62 18.02
C LEU A 198 2.60 14.72 16.80
N GLU A 199 2.50 15.33 15.62
CA GLU A 199 2.33 14.58 14.37
C GLU A 199 3.62 13.91 13.92
N ASN A 200 3.48 12.73 13.33
CA ASN A 200 4.58 12.02 12.70
C ASN A 200 5.00 12.77 11.42
N PRO A 201 6.25 13.25 11.30
CA PRO A 201 6.71 13.94 10.09
C PRO A 201 6.50 13.13 8.81
N ARG A 202 6.53 11.79 8.88
CA ARG A 202 6.30 10.91 7.72
C ARG A 202 4.85 10.83 7.26
N GLU A 203 3.92 11.33 8.06
CA GLU A 203 2.48 11.34 7.76
C GLU A 203 1.98 12.72 7.35
N VAL A 204 2.67 13.80 7.75
CA VAL A 204 2.22 15.18 7.48
C VAL A 204 3.08 15.96 6.50
N ILE A 205 4.34 15.55 6.27
CA ILE A 205 5.21 16.20 5.28
C ILE A 205 5.01 15.51 3.93
N SER A 206 4.43 16.24 2.98
CA SER A 206 4.10 15.73 1.65
C SER A 206 5.30 15.09 0.92
N ASP A 207 6.52 15.63 1.06
CA ASP A 207 7.72 15.08 0.42
C ASP A 207 8.01 13.63 0.82
N TRP A 208 7.81 13.28 2.10
CA TRP A 208 7.96 11.90 2.58
C TRP A 208 6.88 10.98 2.01
N ILE A 209 5.65 11.48 1.92
CA ILE A 209 4.52 10.75 1.32
C ILE A 209 4.80 10.50 -0.17
N TYR A 210 5.27 11.51 -0.91
CA TYR A 210 5.68 11.39 -2.31
C TYR A 210 6.81 10.36 -2.48
N HIS A 211 7.81 10.34 -1.60
CA HIS A 211 8.89 9.34 -1.67
C HIS A 211 8.33 7.92 -1.54
N ARG A 212 7.45 7.69 -0.55
CA ARG A 212 6.80 6.37 -0.36
C ARG A 212 5.90 6.00 -1.53
N ALA A 213 5.18 6.96 -2.10
CA ALA A 213 4.33 6.76 -3.27
C ALA A 213 5.15 6.31 -4.49
N LYS A 214 6.30 6.98 -4.73
CA LYS A 214 7.24 6.61 -5.79
C LYS A 214 7.86 5.24 -5.58
N ASP A 215 8.20 4.87 -4.36
CA ASP A 215 8.72 3.54 -4.03
C ASP A 215 7.66 2.45 -4.24
N ALA A 216 6.41 2.70 -3.88
CA ALA A 216 5.28 1.82 -4.19
C ALA A 216 5.10 1.66 -5.71
N TYR A 217 5.10 2.77 -6.43
CA TYR A 217 4.96 2.80 -7.89
C TYR A 217 6.09 2.02 -8.58
N LYS A 218 7.35 2.22 -8.18
CA LYS A 218 8.51 1.51 -8.73
C LYS A 218 8.45 0.00 -8.49
N ARG A 219 7.84 -0.43 -7.38
CA ARG A 219 7.59 -1.84 -7.07
C ARG A 219 6.38 -2.43 -7.80
N GLY A 220 5.62 -1.61 -8.52
CA GLY A 220 4.41 -2.02 -9.23
C GLY A 220 3.18 -2.14 -8.33
N ASP A 221 3.24 -1.61 -7.10
CA ASP A 221 2.09 -1.48 -6.19
C ASP A 221 1.38 -0.16 -6.49
N PHE A 222 0.68 -0.13 -7.62
CA PHE A 222 0.01 1.07 -8.10
C PHE A 222 -1.19 1.48 -7.24
N SER A 223 -1.80 0.53 -6.53
CA SER A 223 -2.91 0.82 -5.61
C SER A 223 -2.41 1.64 -4.42
N LEU A 224 -1.33 1.19 -3.76
CA LEU A 224 -0.71 1.95 -2.68
C LEU A 224 -0.12 3.27 -3.17
N ALA A 225 0.52 3.27 -4.35
CA ALA A 225 1.06 4.49 -4.94
C ALA A 225 -0.03 5.55 -5.14
N LYS A 226 -1.16 5.17 -5.72
CA LYS A 226 -2.32 6.04 -5.90
C LYS A 226 -2.79 6.63 -4.56
N GLN A 227 -3.03 5.78 -3.56
CA GLN A 227 -3.49 6.22 -2.23
C GLN A 227 -2.55 7.25 -1.61
N LEU A 228 -1.23 7.01 -1.68
CA LEU A 228 -0.23 7.92 -1.14
C LEU A 228 -0.13 9.23 -1.94
N PHE A 229 -0.23 9.19 -3.27
CA PHE A 229 -0.27 10.41 -4.09
C PHE A 229 -1.53 11.25 -3.81
N ASP A 230 -2.69 10.61 -3.63
CA ASP A 230 -3.92 11.30 -3.24
C ASP A 230 -3.82 11.91 -1.84
N GLN A 231 -3.21 11.19 -0.88
CA GLN A 231 -2.93 11.71 0.45
C GLN A 231 -2.02 12.96 0.36
N ALA A 232 -0.91 12.89 -0.37
CA ALA A 232 0.00 14.03 -0.53
C ALA A 232 -0.71 15.24 -1.17
N LYS A 233 -1.54 14.99 -2.19
CA LYS A 233 -2.38 16.00 -2.84
C LYS A 233 -3.33 16.68 -1.87
N ASP A 234 -4.00 15.92 -1.01
CA ASP A 234 -4.93 16.46 0.00
C ASP A 234 -4.21 17.33 1.02
N HIS A 235 -3.03 16.90 1.50
CA HIS A 235 -2.19 17.70 2.42
C HIS A 235 -1.72 19.01 1.79
N GLU A 236 -1.45 19.03 0.49
CA GLU A 236 -1.05 20.24 -0.24
C GLU A 236 -2.24 21.11 -0.67
N GLY A 237 -3.48 20.67 -0.41
CA GLY A 237 -4.68 21.37 -0.87
C GLY A 237 -4.83 21.43 -2.39
N ARG A 238 -4.22 20.48 -3.12
CA ARG A 238 -4.27 20.42 -4.59
C ARG A 238 -5.57 19.76 -5.06
N ALA A 239 -6.11 20.25 -6.18
CA ALA A 239 -7.30 19.66 -6.78
C ALA A 239 -7.02 18.27 -7.39
N HIS A 240 -5.83 18.05 -7.96
CA HIS A 240 -5.46 16.85 -8.68
C HIS A 240 -4.03 16.40 -8.37
N SER A 241 -3.78 15.09 -8.39
CA SER A 241 -2.44 14.50 -8.53
C SER A 241 -2.37 13.77 -9.86
N LEU A 242 -1.42 14.16 -10.71
CA LEU A 242 -1.24 13.51 -12.02
C LEU A 242 -0.67 12.10 -11.85
N GLU A 243 0.20 11.93 -10.85
CA GLU A 243 0.83 10.67 -10.47
C GLU A 243 -0.20 9.67 -9.92
N ALA A 244 -1.18 10.14 -9.15
CA ALA A 244 -2.30 9.32 -8.69
C ALA A 244 -3.13 8.80 -9.87
N VAL A 245 -3.48 9.66 -10.83
CA VAL A 245 -4.24 9.26 -12.04
C VAL A 245 -3.44 8.26 -12.88
N LEU A 246 -2.14 8.49 -13.05
CA LEU A 246 -1.25 7.56 -13.74
C LEU A 246 -1.16 6.20 -13.03
N ALA A 247 -1.01 6.20 -11.71
CA ALA A 247 -1.01 4.98 -10.91
C ALA A 247 -2.35 4.23 -11.04
N GLU A 248 -3.49 4.93 -10.98
CA GLU A 248 -4.81 4.31 -11.17
C GLU A 248 -4.96 3.66 -12.56
N ALA A 249 -4.39 4.27 -13.61
CA ALA A 249 -4.40 3.68 -14.94
C ALA A 249 -3.66 2.33 -14.99
N TYR A 250 -2.48 2.25 -14.36
CA TYR A 250 -1.70 1.00 -14.31
C TYR A 250 -2.24 -0.02 -13.30
N GLU A 251 -2.89 0.43 -12.24
CA GLU A 251 -3.69 -0.43 -11.35
C GLU A 251 -4.82 -1.09 -12.15
N SER A 252 -5.59 -0.29 -12.89
CA SER A 252 -6.71 -0.77 -13.70
C SER A 252 -6.26 -1.73 -14.80
N LEU A 253 -5.11 -1.45 -15.45
CA LEU A 253 -4.51 -2.36 -16.42
C LEU A 253 -4.11 -3.70 -15.77
N ASP A 254 -3.60 -3.70 -14.53
CA ASP A 254 -3.30 -4.94 -13.79
C ASP A 254 -4.50 -5.82 -13.53
N ALA A 255 -5.63 -5.14 -13.27
CA ALA A 255 -6.88 -5.75 -12.86
C ALA A 255 -7.70 -6.18 -14.08
N ALA A 256 -7.13 -6.10 -15.30
CA ALA A 256 -7.81 -6.30 -16.56
C ALA A 256 -9.04 -5.37 -16.76
N GLN A 257 -9.09 -4.24 -16.06
CA GLN A 257 -10.11 -3.19 -16.21
C GLN A 257 -9.71 -2.25 -17.34
N PHE A 258 -9.58 -2.78 -18.57
CA PHE A 258 -8.96 -2.07 -19.70
C PHE A 258 -9.67 -0.77 -20.06
N LYS A 259 -11.01 -0.73 -19.97
CA LYS A 259 -11.79 0.49 -20.21
C LYS A 259 -11.43 1.59 -19.21
N GLN A 260 -11.39 1.26 -17.92
CA GLN A 260 -10.99 2.20 -16.87
C GLN A 260 -9.55 2.65 -17.05
N ALA A 261 -8.62 1.74 -17.37
CA ALA A 261 -7.23 2.09 -17.65
C ALA A 261 -7.13 3.11 -18.79
N LYS A 262 -7.85 2.87 -19.90
CA LYS A 262 -7.91 3.76 -21.06
C LYS A 262 -8.47 5.13 -20.68
N ASP A 263 -9.60 5.15 -19.97
CA ASP A 263 -10.27 6.38 -19.56
C ASP A 263 -9.36 7.20 -18.62
N ARG A 264 -8.62 6.55 -17.71
CA ARG A 264 -7.65 7.25 -16.83
C ARG A 264 -6.44 7.81 -17.56
N LEU A 265 -5.92 7.14 -18.59
CA LEU A 265 -4.88 7.73 -19.43
C LEU A 265 -5.42 8.93 -20.23
N ASN A 266 -6.69 8.87 -20.66
CA ASN A 266 -7.33 10.03 -21.31
C ASN A 266 -7.48 11.21 -20.33
N ASP A 267 -8.00 10.97 -19.12
CA ASP A 267 -8.09 11.98 -18.06
C ASP A 267 -6.72 12.64 -17.79
N LEU A 268 -5.66 11.83 -17.73
CA LEU A 268 -4.31 12.31 -17.53
C LEU A 268 -3.85 13.23 -18.69
N LEU A 269 -4.11 12.85 -19.94
CA LEU A 269 -3.78 13.67 -21.10
C LEU A 269 -4.54 15.01 -21.08
N GLU A 270 -5.82 14.99 -20.74
CA GLU A 270 -6.62 16.21 -20.58
C GLU A 270 -6.08 17.12 -19.46
N LEU A 271 -5.67 16.53 -18.33
CA LEU A 271 -5.04 17.27 -17.24
C LEU A 271 -3.70 17.88 -17.68
N LEU A 272 -2.86 17.15 -18.41
CA LEU A 272 -1.56 17.65 -18.88
C LEU A 272 -1.68 18.83 -19.85
N GLN A 273 -2.80 18.98 -20.56
CA GLN A 273 -3.06 20.14 -21.42
C GLN A 273 -3.38 21.41 -20.63
N LYS A 274 -3.81 21.31 -19.37
CA LYS A 274 -4.18 22.47 -18.56
C LYS A 274 -2.94 23.33 -18.23
N PRO A 275 -3.03 24.67 -18.25
CA PRO A 275 -1.90 25.56 -17.96
C PRO A 275 -1.19 25.27 -16.63
N ALA A 276 -1.95 24.85 -15.61
CA ALA A 276 -1.42 24.49 -14.28
C ALA A 276 -0.44 23.31 -14.29
N HIS A 277 -0.46 22.48 -15.33
CA HIS A 277 0.33 21.24 -15.41
C HIS A 277 1.43 21.28 -16.48
N ARG A 278 1.63 22.42 -17.17
CA ARG A 278 2.64 22.54 -18.25
C ARG A 278 4.06 22.20 -17.80
N GLN A 279 4.41 22.49 -16.55
CA GLN A 279 5.74 22.20 -15.98
C GLN A 279 5.87 20.79 -15.39
N SER A 280 4.81 19.98 -15.46
CA SER A 280 4.87 18.59 -14.99
C SER A 280 5.94 17.79 -15.72
N PHE A 281 6.64 16.93 -14.98
CA PHE A 281 7.57 15.97 -15.57
C PHE A 281 6.88 15.05 -16.59
N LEU A 282 5.62 14.67 -16.32
CA LEU A 282 4.83 13.78 -17.17
C LEU A 282 4.53 14.35 -18.55
N THR A 283 4.61 15.68 -18.73
CA THR A 283 4.47 16.34 -20.05
C THR A 283 5.54 15.86 -21.05
N LYS A 284 6.71 15.41 -20.56
CA LYS A 284 7.77 14.82 -21.41
C LYS A 284 7.39 13.45 -21.96
N HIS A 285 6.38 12.80 -21.35
CA HIS A 285 5.95 11.44 -21.67
C HIS A 285 4.58 11.41 -22.39
N THR A 286 4.00 12.56 -22.75
CA THR A 286 2.68 12.65 -23.41
C THR A 286 2.56 11.73 -24.63
N ALA A 287 3.55 11.68 -25.51
CA ALA A 287 3.51 10.80 -26.69
C ALA A 287 3.51 9.30 -26.32
N THR A 288 4.13 8.92 -25.20
CA THR A 288 4.07 7.54 -24.69
C THR A 288 2.73 7.25 -24.03
N ILE A 289 2.17 8.21 -23.27
CA ILE A 289 0.82 8.11 -22.69
C ILE A 289 -0.22 7.92 -23.79
N GLU A 290 -0.16 8.72 -24.85
CA GLU A 290 -1.08 8.64 -26.00
C GLU A 290 -1.02 7.25 -26.67
N ARG A 291 0.19 6.75 -26.95
CA ARG A 291 0.38 5.40 -27.52
C ARG A 291 -0.17 4.30 -26.61
N GLN A 292 0.01 4.40 -25.30
CA GLN A 292 -0.55 3.42 -24.36
C GLN A 292 -2.08 3.52 -24.29
N LYS A 293 -2.65 4.72 -24.36
CA LYS A 293 -4.10 4.95 -24.44
C LYS A 293 -4.69 4.32 -25.71
N GLU A 294 -4.09 4.57 -26.88
CA GLU A 294 -4.50 3.98 -28.17
C GLU A 294 -4.38 2.45 -28.17
N ALA A 295 -3.30 1.90 -27.59
CA ALA A 295 -3.16 0.45 -27.43
C ALA A 295 -4.26 -0.14 -26.54
N LEU A 296 -4.59 0.53 -25.42
CA LEU A 296 -5.70 0.14 -24.55
C LEU A 296 -7.06 0.24 -25.25
N GLU A 297 -7.27 1.24 -26.11
CA GLU A 297 -8.47 1.36 -26.93
C GLU A 297 -8.62 0.17 -27.87
N ALA A 298 -7.54 -0.27 -28.51
CA ALA A 298 -7.52 -1.49 -29.33
C ALA A 298 -7.85 -2.75 -28.50
N VAL A 299 -7.35 -2.85 -27.27
CA VAL A 299 -7.70 -3.93 -26.33
C VAL A 299 -9.20 -3.93 -26.00
N VAL A 300 -9.76 -2.76 -25.68
CA VAL A 300 -11.19 -2.61 -25.36
C VAL A 300 -12.05 -3.03 -26.55
N GLN A 301 -11.76 -2.51 -27.75
CA GLN A 301 -12.50 -2.86 -28.96
C GLN A 301 -12.49 -4.37 -29.24
N LEU A 302 -11.33 -5.03 -29.09
CA LEU A 302 -11.22 -6.47 -29.33
C LEU A 302 -11.94 -7.29 -28.26
N THR A 303 -11.83 -6.90 -26.99
CA THR A 303 -12.50 -7.64 -25.89
C THR A 303 -14.02 -7.48 -25.94
N GLU A 304 -14.53 -6.31 -26.32
CA GLU A 304 -15.96 -6.08 -26.55
C GLU A 304 -16.48 -6.90 -27.73
N SER A 305 -15.78 -6.92 -28.87
CA SER A 305 -16.23 -7.69 -30.04
C SER A 305 -16.27 -9.19 -29.77
N LEU A 306 -15.31 -9.73 -29.02
CA LEU A 306 -15.30 -11.13 -28.59
C LEU A 306 -16.38 -11.48 -27.56
N SER A 307 -16.98 -10.47 -26.92
CA SER A 307 -18.05 -10.67 -25.92
C SER A 307 -19.44 -10.72 -26.56
N VAL A 308 -19.60 -10.25 -27.80
CA VAL A 308 -20.87 -10.27 -28.53
C VAL A 308 -21.14 -11.66 -29.09
N LYS A 309 -22.30 -12.25 -28.76
CA LYS A 309 -22.73 -13.55 -29.30
C LYS A 309 -22.91 -13.45 -30.82
N GLY A 310 -22.01 -14.10 -31.57
CA GLY A 310 -22.16 -14.30 -33.01
C GLY A 310 -21.19 -13.51 -33.89
N GLU A 311 -20.51 -12.49 -33.35
CA GLU A 311 -19.37 -11.86 -34.02
C GLU A 311 -18.13 -12.70 -33.72
N GLY A 312 -17.85 -13.63 -34.64
CA GLY A 312 -16.85 -14.68 -34.47
C GLY A 312 -15.41 -14.18 -34.47
N ILE A 313 -14.51 -15.15 -34.49
CA ILE A 313 -13.04 -15.09 -34.57
C ILE A 313 -12.46 -14.01 -35.52
N ALA A 314 -13.24 -13.44 -36.45
CA ALA A 314 -12.80 -12.43 -37.43
C ALA A 314 -12.09 -11.23 -36.79
N SER A 315 -12.51 -10.80 -35.59
CA SER A 315 -11.81 -9.73 -34.86
C SER A 315 -10.38 -10.14 -34.44
N LEU A 316 -10.13 -11.44 -34.25
CA LEU A 316 -8.78 -11.96 -33.98
C LEU A 316 -7.91 -12.01 -35.24
N ALA A 317 -8.43 -11.73 -36.43
CA ALA A 317 -7.59 -11.61 -37.63
C ALA A 317 -6.83 -10.27 -37.69
N ASP A 318 -7.18 -9.28 -36.85
CA ASP A 318 -6.48 -8.00 -36.75
C ASP A 318 -5.16 -8.14 -35.95
N PRO A 319 -3.99 -8.08 -36.61
CA PRO A 319 -2.71 -8.30 -35.94
C PRO A 319 -2.39 -7.22 -34.91
N GLN A 320 -2.80 -5.97 -35.15
CA GLN A 320 -2.50 -4.86 -34.27
C GLN A 320 -3.29 -4.97 -32.96
N LYS A 321 -4.59 -5.30 -33.04
CA LYS A 321 -5.41 -5.52 -31.84
C LYS A 321 -4.92 -6.69 -31.01
N VAL A 322 -4.55 -7.79 -31.67
CA VAL A 322 -4.00 -8.97 -30.97
C VAL A 322 -2.67 -8.64 -30.31
N ALA A 323 -1.77 -7.91 -30.98
CA ALA A 323 -0.51 -7.46 -30.39
C ALA A 323 -0.75 -6.61 -29.11
N CYS A 324 -1.72 -5.70 -29.13
CA CYS A 324 -2.09 -4.91 -27.95
C CYS A 324 -2.61 -5.78 -26.79
N VAL A 325 -3.44 -6.79 -27.05
CA VAL A 325 -3.93 -7.70 -25.99
C VAL A 325 -2.82 -8.57 -25.44
N LEU A 326 -1.93 -9.09 -26.30
CA LEU A 326 -0.75 -9.84 -25.87
C LEU A 326 0.17 -8.97 -25.00
N ALA A 327 0.35 -7.70 -25.36
CA ALA A 327 1.12 -6.75 -24.54
C ALA A 327 0.48 -6.51 -23.17
N ALA A 328 -0.85 -6.41 -23.09
CA ALA A 328 -1.56 -6.26 -21.82
C ALA A 328 -1.43 -7.52 -20.94
N LEU A 329 -1.56 -8.72 -21.53
CA LEU A 329 -1.31 -9.98 -20.83
C LEU A 329 0.14 -10.09 -20.35
N GLY A 330 1.09 -9.67 -21.18
CA GLY A 330 2.51 -9.57 -20.83
C GLY A 330 2.73 -8.69 -19.60
N PHE A 331 2.20 -7.47 -19.61
CA PHE A 331 2.27 -6.53 -18.48
C PHE A 331 1.74 -7.15 -17.18
N MET A 332 0.56 -7.75 -17.21
CA MET A 332 -0.02 -8.41 -16.02
C MET A 332 0.84 -9.59 -15.55
N SER A 333 1.33 -10.42 -16.48
CA SER A 333 2.13 -11.61 -16.16
C SER A 333 3.44 -11.26 -15.46
N GLU A 334 4.18 -10.26 -15.96
CA GLU A 334 5.45 -9.81 -15.38
C GLU A 334 5.27 -9.29 -13.95
N ARG A 335 4.15 -8.64 -13.68
CA ARG A 335 3.84 -8.14 -12.34
C ARG A 335 3.48 -9.24 -11.37
N ARG A 336 2.70 -10.23 -11.81
CA ARG A 336 2.42 -11.42 -11.00
C ARG A 336 3.72 -12.17 -10.68
N LEU A 337 4.68 -12.25 -11.61
CA LEU A 337 6.01 -12.80 -11.32
C LEU A 337 6.78 -11.96 -10.27
N LYS A 338 6.82 -10.62 -10.43
CA LYS A 338 7.51 -9.73 -9.48
C LYS A 338 6.95 -9.79 -8.06
N THR A 339 5.66 -10.07 -7.92
CA THR A 339 4.95 -10.19 -6.62
C THR A 339 4.89 -11.63 -6.09
N GLY A 340 5.57 -12.58 -6.74
CA GLY A 340 5.60 -13.99 -6.31
C GLY A 340 4.32 -14.78 -6.62
N ARG A 341 3.35 -14.20 -7.32
CA ARG A 341 2.09 -14.84 -7.75
C ARG A 341 2.29 -15.66 -9.03
N LEU A 342 3.21 -16.62 -8.96
CA LEU A 342 3.68 -17.42 -10.09
C LEU A 342 2.55 -18.14 -10.84
N ALA A 343 1.59 -18.72 -10.12
CA ALA A 343 0.54 -19.51 -10.73
C ALA A 343 -0.45 -18.68 -11.56
N GLU A 344 -0.70 -17.43 -11.16
CA GLU A 344 -1.47 -16.46 -11.95
C GLU A 344 -0.71 -16.00 -13.20
N ALA A 345 0.61 -15.75 -13.07
CA ALA A 345 1.44 -15.40 -14.22
C ALA A 345 1.42 -16.49 -15.30
N VAL A 346 1.53 -17.75 -14.89
CA VAL A 346 1.49 -18.91 -15.80
C VAL A 346 0.12 -19.02 -16.49
N LEU A 347 -0.98 -18.76 -15.79
CA LEU A 347 -2.31 -18.72 -16.41
C LEU A 347 -2.42 -17.64 -17.49
N LEU A 348 -1.89 -16.44 -17.22
CA LEU A 348 -1.84 -15.34 -18.19
C LEU A 348 -1.00 -15.71 -19.42
N TYR A 349 0.13 -16.39 -19.24
CA TYR A 349 0.92 -16.89 -20.37
C TYR A 349 0.19 -17.95 -21.20
N TYR A 350 -0.53 -18.89 -20.57
CA TYR A 350 -1.34 -19.84 -21.32
C TYR A 350 -2.43 -19.12 -22.12
N ARG A 351 -3.08 -18.10 -21.54
CA ARG A 351 -4.07 -17.32 -22.27
C ARG A 351 -3.46 -16.55 -23.43
N ALA A 352 -2.27 -15.99 -23.27
CA ALA A 352 -1.54 -15.30 -24.33
C ALA A 352 -1.14 -16.27 -25.46
N LEU A 353 -0.65 -17.47 -25.11
CA LEU A 353 -0.33 -18.51 -26.07
C LEU A 353 -1.56 -18.95 -26.86
N GLU A 354 -2.67 -19.22 -26.18
CA GLU A 354 -3.94 -19.61 -26.81
C GLU A 354 -4.47 -18.50 -27.73
N LEU A 355 -4.44 -17.25 -27.28
CA LEU A 355 -4.82 -16.09 -28.10
C LEU A 355 -3.98 -15.96 -29.37
N PHE A 356 -2.66 -16.18 -29.27
CA PHE A 356 -1.78 -16.15 -30.44
C PHE A 356 -2.16 -17.23 -31.45
N LEU A 357 -2.37 -18.48 -31.01
CA LEU A 357 -2.76 -19.56 -31.92
C LEU A 357 -4.15 -19.32 -32.54
N GLN A 358 -5.09 -18.79 -31.76
CA GLN A 358 -6.41 -18.38 -32.26
C GLN A 358 -6.28 -17.29 -33.33
N HIS A 359 -5.42 -16.28 -33.13
CA HIS A 359 -5.12 -15.27 -34.15
C HIS A 359 -4.57 -15.89 -35.44
N ARG A 360 -3.60 -16.80 -35.34
CA ARG A 360 -3.03 -17.46 -36.53
C ARG A 360 -4.06 -18.28 -37.32
N LEU A 361 -5.02 -18.90 -36.64
CA LEU A 361 -6.13 -19.60 -37.27
C LEU A 361 -7.19 -18.63 -37.83
N ALA A 362 -7.45 -17.51 -37.15
CA ALA A 362 -8.37 -16.48 -37.61
C ALA A 362 -7.92 -15.83 -38.93
N LEU A 363 -6.61 -15.69 -39.15
CA LEU A 363 -6.04 -15.27 -40.45
C LEU A 363 -6.39 -16.22 -41.62
N ARG A 364 -6.86 -17.43 -41.30
CA ARG A 364 -7.31 -18.47 -42.23
C ARG A 364 -8.82 -18.71 -42.11
N ASN A 365 -9.55 -17.69 -41.64
CA ASN A 365 -11.00 -17.71 -41.39
C ASN A 365 -11.50 -18.89 -40.54
N PHE A 366 -10.65 -19.42 -39.65
CA PHE A 366 -10.97 -20.61 -38.86
C PHE A 366 -11.31 -20.25 -37.41
N ASP A 367 -12.54 -20.58 -36.99
CA ASP A 367 -13.02 -20.36 -35.64
C ASP A 367 -12.80 -21.59 -34.76
N THR A 368 -11.93 -21.48 -33.74
CA THR A 368 -11.66 -22.58 -32.80
C THR A 368 -12.88 -23.03 -31.99
N ALA A 369 -13.88 -22.17 -31.78
CA ALA A 369 -15.09 -22.51 -31.04
C ALA A 369 -16.20 -23.10 -31.93
N LYS A 370 -16.11 -22.88 -33.25
CA LYS A 370 -17.04 -23.39 -34.27
C LYS A 370 -16.26 -23.82 -35.51
N PRO A 371 -15.48 -24.91 -35.41
CA PRO A 371 -14.54 -25.28 -36.44
C PRO A 371 -15.26 -25.72 -37.72
N ASP A 372 -14.90 -25.09 -38.84
CA ASP A 372 -15.31 -25.49 -40.19
C ASP A 372 -14.08 -25.98 -40.95
N PHE A 373 -13.82 -27.28 -40.86
CA PHE A 373 -12.66 -27.89 -41.48
C PHE A 373 -12.79 -27.99 -43.00
N ASP A 374 -14.00 -28.10 -43.54
CA ASP A 374 -14.22 -28.19 -44.98
C ASP A 374 -13.87 -26.86 -45.64
N ARG A 375 -14.28 -25.74 -45.03
CA ARG A 375 -13.88 -24.40 -45.47
C ARG A 375 -12.37 -24.18 -45.34
N LEU A 376 -11.77 -24.57 -44.22
CA LEU A 376 -10.32 -24.46 -44.02
C LEU A 376 -9.54 -25.22 -45.09
N CYS A 377 -9.96 -26.45 -45.40
CA CYS A 377 -9.39 -27.27 -46.46
C CYS A 377 -9.53 -26.61 -47.84
N ALA A 378 -10.70 -26.05 -48.16
CA ALA A 378 -10.94 -25.33 -49.40
C ALA A 378 -10.01 -24.10 -49.54
N GLU A 379 -9.85 -23.31 -48.48
CA GLU A 379 -8.96 -22.14 -48.46
C GLU A 379 -7.48 -22.53 -48.57
N ALA A 380 -7.09 -23.66 -47.98
CA ALA A 380 -5.73 -24.20 -48.04
C ALA A 380 -5.43 -25.00 -49.33
N GLY A 381 -6.43 -25.28 -50.17
CA GLY A 381 -6.28 -26.05 -51.39
C GLY A 381 -5.89 -27.52 -51.15
N ILE A 382 -6.33 -28.11 -50.04
CA ILE A 382 -6.06 -29.50 -49.65
C ILE A 382 -7.36 -30.23 -49.31
N THR A 383 -7.35 -31.55 -49.43
CA THR A 383 -8.46 -32.37 -48.96
C THR A 383 -8.43 -32.54 -47.44
N ILE A 384 -9.57 -32.91 -46.86
CA ILE A 384 -9.61 -33.22 -45.43
C ILE A 384 -8.77 -34.44 -45.06
N GLN A 385 -8.65 -35.40 -45.97
CA GLN A 385 -7.81 -36.58 -45.76
C GLN A 385 -6.34 -36.16 -45.65
N GLU A 386 -5.87 -35.32 -46.58
CA GLU A 386 -4.50 -34.78 -46.54
C GLU A 386 -4.25 -33.95 -45.27
N LEU A 387 -5.21 -33.14 -44.83
CA LEU A 387 -5.08 -32.37 -43.58
C LEU A 387 -4.97 -33.29 -42.37
N ASN A 388 -5.83 -34.33 -42.29
CA ASN A 388 -5.76 -35.33 -41.23
C ASN A 388 -4.42 -36.07 -41.25
N ASP A 389 -3.93 -36.48 -42.41
CA ASP A 389 -2.68 -37.20 -42.54
C ASP A 389 -1.49 -36.35 -42.04
N ARG A 390 -1.40 -35.09 -42.49
CA ARG A 390 -0.39 -34.13 -42.03
C ARG A 390 -0.48 -33.86 -40.52
N TYR A 391 -1.69 -33.66 -40.00
CA TYR A 391 -1.92 -33.46 -38.57
C TYR A 391 -1.45 -34.67 -37.74
N GLN A 392 -1.81 -35.87 -38.18
CA GLN A 392 -1.41 -37.11 -37.50
C GLN A 392 0.10 -37.36 -37.60
N GLU A 393 0.74 -36.96 -38.70
CA GLU A 393 2.20 -37.02 -38.86
C GLU A 393 2.91 -36.08 -37.87
N GLU A 394 2.49 -34.82 -37.78
CA GLU A 394 3.04 -33.84 -36.83
C GLU A 394 2.84 -34.31 -35.37
N CYS A 395 1.65 -34.84 -35.04
CA CYS A 395 1.41 -35.42 -33.73
C CYS A 395 2.31 -36.63 -33.44
N ARG A 396 2.49 -37.55 -34.41
CA ARG A 396 3.37 -38.73 -34.26
C ARG A 396 4.83 -38.31 -34.08
N ALA A 397 5.32 -37.35 -34.85
CA ALA A 397 6.68 -36.83 -34.75
C ALA A 397 6.99 -36.27 -33.36
N ALA A 398 6.01 -35.62 -32.72
CA ALA A 398 6.12 -35.08 -31.37
C ALA A 398 5.68 -36.06 -30.26
N ARG A 399 5.34 -37.31 -30.60
CA ARG A 399 4.80 -38.32 -29.66
C ARG A 399 3.57 -37.83 -28.88
N ALA A 400 2.76 -36.96 -29.49
CA ALA A 400 1.49 -36.51 -28.93
C ALA A 400 0.48 -37.66 -28.89
N ARG A 401 -0.49 -37.60 -27.98
CA ARG A 401 -1.65 -38.51 -28.03
C ARG A 401 -2.46 -38.22 -29.29
N LEU A 402 -2.64 -39.23 -30.13
CA LEU A 402 -3.48 -39.12 -31.31
C LEU A 402 -4.95 -39.00 -30.87
N GLY A 403 -5.61 -37.93 -31.30
CA GLY A 403 -7.04 -37.78 -31.13
C GLY A 403 -7.83 -38.49 -32.23
N GLY A 404 -9.16 -38.47 -32.10
CA GLY A 404 -10.07 -38.84 -33.18
C GLY A 404 -9.95 -37.90 -34.40
N ALA A 405 -10.69 -38.19 -35.46
CA ALA A 405 -10.65 -37.42 -36.70
C ALA A 405 -10.97 -35.93 -36.45
N LEU A 406 -10.25 -35.00 -37.11
CA LEU A 406 -10.41 -33.56 -36.89
C LEU A 406 -11.87 -33.10 -37.07
N GLN A 407 -12.56 -33.62 -38.08
CA GLN A 407 -13.96 -33.30 -38.38
C GLN A 407 -14.95 -33.62 -37.26
N GLN A 408 -14.58 -34.48 -36.30
CA GLN A 408 -15.45 -34.84 -35.17
C GLN A 408 -15.31 -33.87 -34.00
N LYS A 409 -14.35 -32.93 -34.05
CA LYS A 409 -14.11 -31.97 -32.97
C LYS A 409 -15.14 -30.84 -33.01
N ILE A 410 -15.88 -30.70 -31.91
CA ILE A 410 -16.86 -29.63 -31.69
C ILE A 410 -16.16 -28.29 -31.38
N ALA A 411 -14.96 -28.34 -30.81
CA ALA A 411 -14.09 -27.20 -30.56
C ALA A 411 -12.61 -27.61 -30.65
N VAL A 412 -11.74 -26.63 -30.87
CA VAL A 412 -10.29 -26.81 -31.03
C VAL A 412 -9.58 -26.26 -29.81
N ASP A 413 -9.01 -27.15 -29.00
CA ASP A 413 -8.16 -26.82 -27.85
C ASP A 413 -6.76 -26.32 -28.26
N LEU A 414 -5.98 -25.87 -27.27
CA LEU A 414 -4.63 -25.33 -27.45
C LEU A 414 -3.70 -26.26 -28.26
N ILE A 415 -3.68 -27.55 -27.91
CA ILE A 415 -2.79 -28.53 -28.56
C ILE A 415 -3.25 -28.82 -29.98
N THR A 416 -4.55 -28.98 -30.17
CA THR A 416 -5.15 -29.18 -31.48
C THR A 416 -4.86 -27.98 -32.38
N ALA A 417 -5.03 -26.74 -31.88
CA ALA A 417 -4.72 -25.52 -32.62
C ALA A 417 -3.25 -25.47 -33.05
N PHE A 418 -2.33 -25.79 -32.14
CA PHE A 418 -0.89 -25.79 -32.44
C PHE A 418 -0.52 -26.80 -33.53
N PHE A 419 -0.95 -28.06 -33.41
CA PHE A 419 -0.65 -29.08 -34.41
C PHE A 419 -1.39 -28.85 -35.74
N LEU A 420 -2.59 -28.29 -35.70
CA LEU A 420 -3.32 -27.89 -36.89
C LEU A 420 -2.55 -26.82 -37.68
N LEU A 421 -2.03 -25.80 -37.00
CA LEU A 421 -1.19 -24.76 -37.63
C LEU A 421 0.09 -25.35 -38.25
N ARG A 422 0.73 -26.32 -37.59
CA ARG A 422 1.89 -27.03 -38.14
C ARG A 422 1.53 -27.82 -39.41
N ALA A 423 0.40 -28.55 -39.38
CA ALA A 423 -0.10 -29.29 -40.55
C ALA A 423 -0.45 -28.38 -41.74
N LEU A 424 -0.85 -27.13 -41.46
CA LEU A 424 -1.10 -26.08 -42.45
C LEU A 424 0.17 -25.34 -42.89
N GLY A 425 1.36 -25.72 -42.39
CA GLY A 425 2.62 -25.09 -42.75
C GLY A 425 2.85 -23.69 -42.16
N ASP A 426 2.24 -23.37 -41.01
CA ASP A 426 2.42 -22.07 -40.35
C ASP A 426 3.86 -21.91 -39.83
N GLU A 427 4.62 -20.97 -40.41
CA GLU A 427 6.05 -20.76 -40.10
C GLU A 427 6.33 -20.55 -38.59
N PRO A 428 5.57 -19.71 -37.85
CA PRO A 428 5.73 -19.57 -36.40
C PRO A 428 5.53 -20.90 -35.65
N ALA A 429 4.47 -21.64 -35.95
CA ALA A 429 4.18 -22.90 -35.28
C ALA A 429 5.23 -23.98 -35.61
N LEU A 430 5.76 -23.97 -36.84
CA LEU A 430 6.83 -24.88 -37.27
C LEU A 430 8.17 -24.58 -36.59
N ALA A 431 8.49 -23.30 -36.36
CA ALA A 431 9.74 -22.86 -35.74
C ALA A 431 9.89 -23.25 -34.26
N VAL A 432 8.78 -23.54 -33.57
CA VAL A 432 8.79 -23.92 -32.15
C VAL A 432 8.90 -25.42 -31.97
N ASN A 433 9.66 -25.84 -30.95
CA ASN A 433 9.78 -27.25 -30.57
C ASN A 433 8.44 -27.81 -30.05
N ALA A 434 7.82 -28.70 -30.83
CA ALA A 434 6.53 -29.29 -30.50
C ALA A 434 6.51 -30.06 -29.17
N ASN A 435 7.62 -30.73 -28.80
CA ASN A 435 7.72 -31.43 -27.51
C ASN A 435 7.66 -30.46 -26.33
N LYS A 436 8.19 -29.24 -26.49
CA LYS A 436 8.14 -28.19 -25.47
C LYS A 436 6.70 -27.73 -25.25
N VAL A 437 5.95 -27.48 -26.32
CA VAL A 437 4.54 -27.08 -26.26
C VAL A 437 3.67 -28.18 -25.64
N LEU A 438 3.90 -29.44 -26.00
CA LEU A 438 3.22 -30.59 -25.39
C LEU A 438 3.46 -30.68 -23.88
N GLY A 439 4.72 -30.55 -23.45
CA GLY A 439 5.07 -30.55 -22.03
C GLY A 439 4.39 -29.42 -21.26
N LEU A 440 4.30 -28.24 -21.87
CA LEU A 440 3.58 -27.10 -21.29
C LEU A 440 2.07 -27.35 -21.19
N SER A 441 1.43 -27.98 -22.17
CA SER A 441 0.00 -28.31 -22.04
C SER A 441 -0.27 -29.35 -20.97
N SER A 442 0.57 -30.38 -20.85
CA SER A 442 0.44 -31.36 -19.77
C SER A 442 0.60 -30.69 -18.39
N ALA A 443 1.51 -29.72 -18.27
CA ALA A 443 1.64 -28.92 -17.05
C ALA A 443 0.40 -28.05 -16.77
N ARG A 444 -0.25 -27.50 -17.81
CA ARG A 444 -1.53 -26.76 -17.67
C ARG A 444 -2.59 -27.66 -17.08
N ASP A 445 -2.80 -28.84 -17.66
CA ASP A 445 -3.90 -29.73 -17.29
C ASP A 445 -3.79 -30.21 -15.83
N ASN A 446 -2.57 -30.40 -15.33
CA ASN A 446 -2.32 -30.79 -13.95
C ASN A 446 -2.23 -29.61 -12.96
N SER A 447 -2.33 -28.36 -13.44
CA SER A 447 -2.19 -27.15 -12.62
C SER A 447 -3.40 -26.91 -11.73
N ILE A 448 -3.16 -26.32 -10.55
CA ILE A 448 -4.18 -25.92 -9.57
C ILE A 448 -5.25 -24.97 -10.12
N PHE A 449 -4.95 -24.20 -11.17
CA PHE A 449 -5.88 -23.25 -11.81
C PHE A 449 -6.57 -23.79 -13.07
N ALA A 450 -6.42 -25.08 -13.38
CA ALA A 450 -7.10 -25.72 -14.49
C ALA A 450 -7.87 -26.95 -14.02
N HIS A 451 -7.29 -28.15 -14.15
CA HIS A 451 -7.98 -29.42 -13.86
C HIS A 451 -7.25 -30.29 -12.82
N GLY A 452 -6.13 -29.83 -12.25
CA GLY A 452 -5.32 -30.60 -11.31
C GLY A 452 -5.02 -29.86 -10.01
N PHE A 453 -3.94 -30.27 -9.34
CA PHE A 453 -3.56 -29.77 -8.00
C PHE A 453 -2.06 -29.42 -7.89
N LEU A 454 -1.30 -29.49 -9.00
CA LEU A 454 0.11 -29.14 -8.99
C LEU A 454 0.30 -27.62 -9.06
N LEU A 455 1.23 -27.12 -8.26
CA LEU A 455 1.68 -25.74 -8.38
C LEU A 455 2.66 -25.62 -9.55
N PRO A 456 2.50 -24.63 -10.44
CA PRO A 456 3.45 -24.40 -11.51
C PRO A 456 4.80 -23.92 -10.94
N THR A 457 5.88 -24.24 -11.65
CA THR A 457 7.25 -23.89 -11.28
C THR A 457 7.75 -22.67 -12.06
N LYS A 458 8.85 -22.05 -11.60
CA LYS A 458 9.49 -20.95 -12.34
C LYS A 458 9.91 -21.40 -13.75
N ALA A 459 10.39 -22.64 -13.88
CA ALA A 459 10.71 -23.22 -15.18
C ALA A 459 9.48 -23.31 -16.10
N ASN A 460 8.27 -23.52 -15.58
CA ASN A 460 7.05 -23.46 -16.41
C ASN A 460 6.83 -22.06 -16.97
N ALA A 461 6.95 -21.02 -16.14
CA ALA A 461 6.81 -19.63 -16.55
C ALA A 461 7.88 -19.22 -17.59
N ASP A 462 9.15 -19.54 -17.32
CA ASP A 462 10.26 -19.23 -18.22
C ASP A 462 10.07 -19.91 -19.60
N ASN A 463 9.73 -21.20 -19.60
CA ASN A 463 9.48 -21.94 -20.85
C ASN A 463 8.27 -21.42 -21.63
N LEU A 464 7.19 -21.02 -20.95
CA LEU A 464 6.03 -20.40 -21.60
C LEU A 464 6.38 -19.05 -22.21
N SER A 465 7.08 -18.21 -21.46
CA SER A 465 7.52 -16.90 -21.93
C SER A 465 8.42 -17.02 -23.15
N GLU A 466 9.35 -17.98 -23.15
CA GLU A 466 10.24 -18.25 -24.29
C GLU A 466 9.44 -18.69 -25.53
N VAL A 467 8.56 -19.69 -25.39
CA VAL A 467 7.71 -20.17 -26.49
C VAL A 467 6.84 -19.04 -27.05
N LEU A 468 6.21 -18.24 -26.19
CA LEU A 468 5.39 -17.12 -26.61
C LEU A 468 6.23 -16.06 -27.36
N THR A 469 7.43 -15.76 -26.86
CA THR A 469 8.34 -14.80 -27.50
C THR A 469 8.74 -15.26 -28.90
N ASP A 470 9.09 -16.54 -29.06
CA ASP A 470 9.47 -17.11 -30.35
C ASP A 470 8.30 -17.09 -31.34
N LEU A 471 7.09 -17.48 -30.88
CA LEU A 471 5.87 -17.43 -31.68
C LEU A 471 5.56 -16.00 -32.14
N VAL A 472 5.55 -15.03 -31.22
CA VAL A 472 5.25 -13.63 -31.52
C VAL A 472 6.27 -13.03 -32.50
N ARG A 473 7.56 -13.29 -32.27
CA ARG A 473 8.65 -12.78 -33.13
C ARG A 473 8.53 -13.30 -34.56
N LYS A 474 8.21 -14.58 -34.73
CA LYS A 474 8.00 -15.20 -36.04
C LYS A 474 6.64 -14.85 -36.66
N GLY A 475 5.64 -14.58 -35.82
CA GLY A 475 4.27 -14.30 -36.22
C GLY A 475 4.05 -12.98 -36.97
N GLY A 476 5.06 -12.11 -37.04
CA GLY A 476 4.96 -10.82 -37.72
C GLY A 476 4.04 -9.82 -37.03
N LEU A 477 3.79 -9.99 -35.73
CA LEU A 477 3.03 -9.04 -34.93
C LEU A 477 3.86 -7.78 -34.65
N SER A 478 3.19 -6.63 -34.56
CA SER A 478 3.82 -5.38 -34.15
C SER A 478 4.33 -5.46 -32.72
N GLU A 479 5.45 -4.80 -32.44
CA GLU A 479 5.96 -4.70 -31.08
C GLU A 479 5.16 -3.65 -30.30
N VAL A 480 4.33 -4.12 -29.37
CA VAL A 480 3.57 -3.29 -28.43
C VAL A 480 4.02 -3.64 -27.02
N ARG A 481 4.28 -2.63 -26.19
CA ARG A 481 4.63 -2.81 -24.77
C ARG A 481 3.93 -1.77 -23.91
N PHE A 482 3.41 -2.22 -22.78
CA PHE A 482 3.00 -1.35 -21.69
C PHE A 482 4.14 -1.28 -20.69
N GLU A 483 4.91 -0.21 -20.72
CA GLU A 483 5.94 0.06 -19.72
C GLU A 483 5.46 1.21 -18.82
N PRO A 484 5.44 1.04 -17.49
CA PRO A 484 5.09 2.13 -16.58
C PRO A 484 5.95 3.36 -16.85
N ILE A 485 5.32 4.51 -17.05
CA ILE A 485 6.05 5.76 -17.21
C ILE A 485 6.86 6.04 -15.94
N PRO A 486 8.18 6.30 -16.04
CA PRO A 486 9.00 6.52 -14.87
C PRO A 486 8.58 7.81 -14.17
N LEU A 487 8.55 7.76 -12.84
CA LEU A 487 8.42 8.94 -12.00
C LEU A 487 9.82 9.38 -11.52
N PRO A 488 10.07 10.70 -11.39
CA PRO A 488 11.39 11.25 -11.07
C PRO A 488 11.86 10.94 -9.65
#